data_AF-A4YGX1-F1
#
_entry.id   AF-A4YGX1-F1
#
_cell.length_a   1.000
_cell.length_b   1.000
_cell.length_c   1.000
_cell.angle_alpha   90.00
_cell.angle_beta   90.00
_cell.angle_gamma   90.00
#
_symmetry.space_group_name_H-M   'P 1'
#
loop_
_entity.id
_entity.type
_entity.pdbx_description
1 polymer ?
#
loop_
_entity_poly.entity_id
_entity_poly.type
_entity_poly.pdbx_seq_one_letter_code
_entity_poly.pdbx_strand_id
1 'polypeptide(L)'
;MRNVIEPWGVYVPFIYSAVAYWSLGAMQILLRGGLHPIFMMDGAYLFYVGMMFRLFAPARKYVFGHLVSLILLLSLTPQVIGVGMGVAFLVMMWAVRDVRKYGSKFPINYLVLISPLAGAVSWLTFNLFHDFYTLEVPLLLYVLGVNVGVFSATLGGRALLGKKQVPLIVTILASYFFPPLVNLVSIVYPFLLLRRKSFIAKLNRNAISALVNVSAVIFSGTFGLLMGGLYLLHSFTVGIMTVLLMSCSTYSLARYNYGWEWIVPILLLIDMVTFSGIPWALALAIYLYLIRNALGPFSLKNGVSSRFISPGYSSERQRQQETK
;
A
#
# COMPACT_ATOMS: atom_id res chain seq x y z
N MET A 1 13.43 -24.05 22.27
CA MET A 1 12.77 -22.88 21.65
C MET A 1 13.79 -21.99 20.93
N ARG A 2 14.46 -22.47 19.86
CA ARG A 2 15.64 -21.79 19.25
C ARG A 2 15.37 -20.95 17.99
N ASN A 3 14.12 -20.79 17.55
CA ASN A 3 13.79 -20.04 16.33
C ASN A 3 12.66 -19.03 16.59
N VAL A 4 12.83 -18.14 17.56
CA VAL A 4 11.92 -17.00 17.70
C VAL A 4 12.27 -16.02 16.58
N ILE A 5 11.36 -15.83 15.63
CA ILE A 5 11.49 -14.78 14.61
C ILE A 5 11.49 -13.46 15.37
N GLU A 6 12.62 -12.76 15.42
CA GLU A 6 12.68 -11.40 15.97
C GLU A 6 12.19 -10.40 14.92
N PRO A 7 11.00 -9.82 15.08
CA PRO A 7 10.55 -8.76 14.18
C PRO A 7 11.32 -7.46 14.45
N TRP A 8 11.38 -6.59 13.45
CA TRP A 8 11.79 -5.20 13.65
C TRP A 8 10.93 -4.27 12.78
N GLY A 9 10.87 -2.99 13.17
CA GLY A 9 10.01 -1.99 12.54
C GLY A 9 10.57 -1.45 11.23
N VAL A 10 10.87 -2.34 10.27
CA VAL A 10 11.43 -1.99 8.95
C VAL A 10 10.63 -0.89 8.25
N TYR A 11 9.30 -0.88 8.38
CA TYR A 11 8.43 0.10 7.74
C TYR A 11 8.65 1.54 8.24
N VAL A 12 9.17 1.73 9.46
CA VAL A 12 9.30 3.06 10.08
C VAL A 12 10.19 3.99 9.25
N PRO A 13 11.46 3.65 8.95
CA PRO A 13 12.31 4.51 8.13
C PRO A 13 11.74 4.73 6.72
N PHE A 14 11.12 3.72 6.11
CA PHE A 14 10.49 3.87 4.79
C PHE A 14 9.30 4.84 4.79
N ILE A 15 8.44 4.80 5.81
CA ILE A 15 7.31 5.74 5.92
C ILE A 15 7.83 7.17 6.14
N TYR A 16 8.85 7.37 6.97
CA TYR A 16 9.46 8.69 7.13
C TYR A 16 10.05 9.22 5.82
N SER A 17 10.78 8.38 5.08
CA SER A 17 11.31 8.75 3.77
C SER A 17 10.19 9.06 2.78
N ALA A 18 9.13 8.26 2.73
CA ALA A 18 7.98 8.51 1.87
C ALA A 18 7.31 9.86 2.15
N VAL A 19 7.09 10.17 3.43
CA VAL A 19 6.51 11.46 3.86
C VAL A 19 7.42 12.62 3.48
N ALA A 20 8.74 12.48 3.63
CA ALA A 20 9.69 13.51 3.21
C ALA A 20 9.61 13.76 1.70
N TYR A 21 9.62 12.69 0.90
CA TYR A 21 9.49 12.77 -0.56
C TYR A 21 8.16 13.41 -0.99
N TRP A 22 7.03 13.00 -0.42
CA TRP A 22 5.76 13.64 -0.74
C TRP A 22 5.71 15.11 -0.32
N SER A 23 6.34 15.47 0.81
CA SER A 23 6.44 16.87 1.24
C SER A 23 7.27 17.71 0.27
N LEU A 24 8.39 17.16 -0.24
CA LEU A 24 9.18 17.78 -1.30
C LEU A 24 8.39 17.91 -2.61
N GLY A 25 7.61 16.88 -2.95
CA GLY A 25 6.68 16.91 -4.09
C GLY A 25 5.65 18.03 -3.95
N ALA A 26 5.03 18.19 -2.78
CA ALA A 26 4.09 19.29 -2.53
C ALA A 26 4.77 20.66 -2.59
N MET A 27 6.00 20.79 -2.07
CA MET A 27 6.79 22.03 -2.16
C MET A 27 7.14 22.39 -3.60
N GLN A 28 7.40 21.41 -4.47
CA GLN A 28 7.65 21.64 -5.90
C GLN A 28 6.46 22.26 -6.63
N ILE A 29 5.21 21.93 -6.24
CA ILE A 29 4.03 22.60 -6.78
C ILE A 29 4.08 24.10 -6.46
N LEU A 30 4.38 24.45 -5.21
CA LEU A 30 4.46 25.85 -4.76
C LEU A 30 5.58 26.62 -5.47
N LEU A 31 6.71 25.93 -5.70
CA LEU A 31 7.87 26.50 -6.38
C LEU A 31 7.78 26.44 -7.93
N ARG A 32 6.68 25.91 -8.48
CA ARG A 32 6.49 25.68 -9.93
C ARG A 32 7.61 24.83 -10.55
N GLY A 33 8.16 23.89 -9.79
CA GLY A 33 9.23 23.02 -10.24
C GLY A 33 8.72 21.72 -10.89
N GLY A 34 9.49 21.18 -11.83
CA GLY A 34 9.11 20.01 -12.63
C GLY A 34 9.26 18.65 -11.93
N LEU A 35 9.82 18.62 -10.71
CA LEU A 35 10.10 17.37 -9.99
C LEU A 35 8.90 16.84 -9.17
N HIS A 36 7.76 17.53 -9.20
CA HIS A 36 6.59 17.11 -8.44
C HIS A 36 6.20 15.63 -8.70
N PRO A 37 5.98 15.18 -9.96
CA PRO A 37 5.51 13.81 -10.20
C PRO A 37 6.52 12.74 -9.76
N ILE A 38 7.82 13.00 -9.92
CA ILE A 38 8.85 12.03 -9.52
C ILE A 38 8.92 11.88 -8.01
N PHE A 39 8.87 12.98 -7.25
CA PHE A 39 8.83 12.91 -5.80
C PHE A 39 7.57 12.22 -5.27
N MET A 40 6.43 12.39 -5.93
CA MET A 40 5.19 11.69 -5.57
C MET A 40 5.32 10.18 -5.79
N MET A 41 5.91 9.77 -6.91
CA MET A 41 6.15 8.35 -7.22
C MET A 41 7.21 7.74 -6.29
N ASP A 42 8.36 8.38 -6.10
CA ASP A 42 9.43 7.90 -5.22
C ASP A 42 8.92 7.67 -3.79
N GLY A 43 8.16 8.63 -3.26
CA GLY A 43 7.51 8.49 -1.96
C GLY A 43 6.54 7.31 -1.92
N ALA A 44 5.77 7.09 -2.98
CA ALA A 44 4.86 5.94 -3.07
C ALA A 44 5.62 4.61 -3.10
N TYR A 45 6.72 4.51 -3.84
CA TYR A 45 7.57 3.32 -3.90
C TYR A 45 8.29 3.03 -2.57
N LEU A 46 8.78 4.06 -1.87
CA LEU A 46 9.33 3.93 -0.52
C LEU A 46 8.27 3.39 0.45
N PHE A 47 7.08 3.99 0.46
CA PHE A 47 5.99 3.54 1.32
C PHE A 47 5.60 2.09 1.02
N TYR A 48 5.45 1.79 -0.28
CA TYR A 48 5.14 0.47 -0.82
C TYR A 48 6.14 -0.60 -0.34
N VAL A 49 7.45 -0.37 -0.52
CA VAL A 49 8.48 -1.35 -0.14
C VAL A 49 8.54 -1.53 1.37
N GLY A 50 8.45 -0.45 2.14
CA GLY A 50 8.45 -0.52 3.61
C GLY A 50 7.30 -1.36 4.15
N MET A 51 6.10 -1.17 3.62
CA MET A 51 4.92 -1.95 4.01
C MET A 51 4.98 -3.40 3.53
N MET A 52 5.53 -3.65 2.34
CA MET A 52 5.78 -5.01 1.84
C MET A 52 6.76 -5.77 2.75
N PHE A 53 7.90 -5.18 3.13
CA PHE A 53 8.83 -5.83 4.06
C PHE A 53 8.19 -6.11 5.42
N ARG A 54 7.39 -5.19 5.95
CA ARG A 54 6.64 -5.44 7.20
C ARG A 54 5.72 -6.66 7.08
N LEU A 55 4.96 -6.75 5.99
CA LEU A 55 3.92 -7.77 5.86
C LEU A 55 4.47 -9.15 5.53
N PHE A 56 5.57 -9.23 4.78
CA PHE A 56 6.03 -10.49 4.19
C PHE A 56 7.46 -10.88 4.60
N ALA A 57 8.28 -9.94 5.04
CA ALA A 57 9.66 -10.18 5.46
C ALA A 57 10.05 -9.43 6.77
N PRO A 58 9.26 -9.45 7.86
CA PRO A 58 9.51 -8.58 9.03
C PRO A 58 10.73 -8.96 9.88
N ALA A 59 11.38 -10.09 9.60
CA ALA A 59 12.41 -10.66 10.46
C ALA A 59 13.74 -9.88 10.40
N ARG A 60 14.44 -9.78 11.54
CA ARG A 60 15.75 -9.12 11.64
C ARG A 60 16.84 -9.70 10.73
N LYS A 61 16.78 -11.00 10.42
CA LYS A 61 17.73 -11.61 9.48
C LYS A 61 17.72 -10.98 8.08
N TYR A 62 16.65 -10.28 7.70
CA TYR A 62 16.54 -9.58 6.41
C TYR A 62 16.95 -8.10 6.47
N VAL A 63 17.36 -7.58 7.64
CA VAL A 63 17.69 -6.15 7.86
C VAL A 63 18.65 -5.62 6.81
N PHE A 64 19.70 -6.37 6.49
CA PHE A 64 20.69 -5.93 5.49
C PHE A 64 20.03 -5.65 4.14
N GLY A 65 19.21 -6.58 3.63
CA GLY A 65 18.50 -6.40 2.36
C GLY A 65 17.48 -5.26 2.42
N HIS A 66 16.83 -5.05 3.57
CA HIS A 66 15.93 -3.92 3.76
C HIS A 66 16.66 -2.57 3.69
N LEU A 67 17.81 -2.45 4.37
CA LEU A 67 18.59 -1.21 4.40
C LEU A 67 19.22 -0.92 3.04
N VAL A 68 19.74 -1.94 2.35
CA VAL A 68 20.25 -1.79 0.98
C VAL A 68 19.14 -1.30 0.05
N SER A 69 17.95 -1.93 0.10
CA SER A 69 16.81 -1.48 -0.69
C SER A 69 16.40 -0.04 -0.35
N LEU A 70 16.32 0.33 0.93
CA LEU A 70 16.02 1.69 1.36
C LEU A 70 17.00 2.71 0.77
N ILE A 71 18.31 2.48 0.93
CA ILE A 71 19.34 3.41 0.46
C ILE A 71 19.25 3.61 -1.05
N LEU A 72 19.03 2.54 -1.81
CA LEU A 72 18.90 2.62 -3.26
C LEU A 72 17.63 3.35 -3.70
N LEU A 73 16.50 3.13 -3.00
CA LEU A 73 15.24 3.82 -3.26
C LEU A 73 15.23 5.30 -2.84
N LEU A 74 16.18 5.72 -2.00
CA LEU A 74 16.39 7.13 -1.66
C LEU A 74 17.12 7.91 -2.75
N SER A 75 17.59 7.24 -3.82
CA SER A 75 18.19 7.90 -4.98
C SER A 75 17.15 8.59 -5.85
N LEU A 76 17.53 9.67 -6.52
CA LEU A 76 16.73 10.32 -7.58
C LEU A 76 17.00 9.74 -8.98
N THR A 77 17.84 8.71 -9.08
CA THR A 77 18.21 8.09 -10.36
C THR A 77 17.32 6.88 -10.62
N PRO A 78 16.47 6.88 -11.66
CA PRO A 78 15.53 5.79 -11.97
C PRO A 78 16.17 4.39 -11.96
N GLN A 79 17.38 4.24 -12.52
CA GLN A 79 18.08 2.95 -12.55
C GLN A 79 18.42 2.46 -11.14
N VAL A 80 18.87 3.36 -10.27
CA VAL A 80 19.24 3.02 -8.89
C VAL A 80 18.00 2.61 -8.10
N ILE A 81 16.88 3.31 -8.31
CA ILE A 81 15.57 2.93 -7.76
C ILE A 81 15.18 1.53 -8.27
N GLY A 82 15.33 1.26 -9.56
CA GLY A 82 15.07 -0.05 -10.17
C GLY A 82 15.91 -1.18 -9.57
N VAL A 83 17.20 -0.94 -9.29
CA VAL A 83 18.05 -1.89 -8.56
C VAL A 83 17.54 -2.09 -7.12
N GLY A 84 17.14 -1.01 -6.44
CA GLY A 84 16.55 -1.07 -5.09
C GLY A 84 15.28 -1.91 -5.02
N MET A 85 14.45 -1.84 -6.06
CA MET A 85 13.27 -2.68 -6.25
C MET A 85 13.62 -4.15 -6.51
N GLY A 86 14.68 -4.39 -7.29
CA GLY A 86 15.24 -5.73 -7.49
C GLY A 86 15.72 -6.37 -6.19
N VAL A 87 16.40 -5.60 -5.33
CA VAL A 87 16.79 -6.05 -3.98
C VAL A 87 15.56 -6.39 -3.15
N ALA A 88 14.50 -5.57 -3.18
CA ALA A 88 13.26 -5.86 -2.49
C ALA A 88 12.62 -7.19 -2.96
N PHE A 89 12.60 -7.45 -4.26
CA PHE A 89 12.14 -8.73 -4.81
C PHE A 89 12.98 -9.91 -4.31
N LEU A 90 14.31 -9.80 -4.28
CA LEU A 90 15.18 -10.86 -3.79
C LEU A 90 14.93 -11.18 -2.31
N VAL A 91 14.77 -10.16 -1.47
CA VAL A 91 14.42 -10.33 -0.04
C VAL A 91 13.07 -11.04 0.10
N MET A 92 12.07 -10.66 -0.70
CA MET A 92 10.76 -11.30 -0.70
C MET A 92 10.85 -12.79 -1.11
N MET A 93 11.63 -13.11 -2.14
CA MET A 93 11.85 -14.49 -2.56
C MET A 93 12.59 -15.31 -1.51
N TRP A 94 13.55 -14.71 -0.81
CA TRP A 94 14.21 -15.33 0.33
C TRP A 94 13.21 -15.63 1.45
N ALA A 95 12.35 -14.66 1.81
CA ALA A 95 11.33 -14.85 2.83
C ALA A 95 10.33 -15.97 2.48
N VAL A 96 9.88 -16.03 1.22
CA VAL A 96 8.98 -17.10 0.75
C VAL A 96 9.66 -18.47 0.83
N ARG A 97 10.94 -18.57 0.44
CA ARG A 97 11.70 -19.84 0.54
C ARG A 97 11.79 -20.32 1.99
N ASP A 98 12.05 -19.41 2.92
CA ASP A 98 12.16 -19.75 4.33
C ASP A 98 10.81 -20.21 4.90
N VAL A 99 9.72 -19.51 4.60
CA VAL A 99 8.37 -19.91 5.05
C VAL A 99 7.98 -21.30 4.54
N ARG A 100 8.33 -21.64 3.28
CA ARG A 100 8.07 -22.98 2.72
C ARG A 100 8.85 -24.08 3.44
N LYS A 101 10.09 -23.82 3.86
CA LYS A 101 10.91 -24.79 4.62
C LYS A 101 10.30 -25.11 5.99
N TYR A 102 9.53 -24.19 6.58
CA TYR A 102 8.82 -24.43 7.84
C TYR A 102 7.53 -25.26 7.68
N GLY A 103 7.23 -25.82 6.50
CA GLY A 103 6.13 -26.77 6.28
C GLY A 103 4.73 -26.16 6.19
N SER A 104 4.62 -24.83 6.22
CA SER A 104 3.32 -24.14 6.13
C SER A 104 2.81 -24.11 4.69
N LYS A 105 1.52 -24.43 4.48
CA LYS A 105 0.78 -24.11 3.25
C LYS A 105 0.55 -22.59 3.19
N PHE A 106 1.61 -21.83 2.90
CA PHE A 106 1.52 -20.37 2.79
C PHE A 106 0.75 -19.98 1.52
N PRO A 107 -0.43 -19.34 1.64
CA PRO A 107 -1.17 -18.89 0.47
C PRO A 107 -0.40 -17.74 -0.18
N ILE A 108 0.19 -18.01 -1.35
CA ILE A 108 1.03 -17.04 -2.05
C ILE A 108 0.14 -15.96 -2.67
N ASN A 109 0.41 -14.71 -2.31
CA ASN A 109 -0.16 -13.55 -2.95
C ASN A 109 0.72 -13.15 -4.15
N TYR A 110 0.41 -13.68 -5.34
CA TYR A 110 1.23 -13.46 -6.54
C TYR A 110 1.22 -12.01 -7.00
N LEU A 111 0.12 -11.28 -6.78
CA LEU A 111 0.04 -9.83 -7.06
C LEU A 111 1.16 -9.08 -6.32
N VAL A 112 1.32 -9.34 -5.02
CA VAL A 112 2.35 -8.70 -4.21
C VAL A 112 3.75 -9.24 -4.50
N LEU A 113 3.88 -10.53 -4.82
CA LEU A 113 5.19 -11.12 -5.11
C LEU A 113 5.79 -10.60 -6.42
N ILE A 114 4.96 -10.33 -7.42
CA ILE A 114 5.38 -9.85 -8.74
C ILE A 114 5.59 -8.34 -8.74
N SER A 115 4.89 -7.57 -7.89
CA SER A 115 4.99 -6.11 -7.89
C SER A 115 6.41 -5.55 -7.78
N PRO A 116 7.35 -6.07 -6.97
CA PRO A 116 8.68 -5.47 -6.90
C PRO A 116 9.52 -5.78 -8.13
N LEU A 117 9.32 -6.94 -8.74
CA LEU A 117 9.96 -7.28 -10.01
C LEU A 117 9.43 -6.38 -11.13
N ALA A 118 8.11 -6.19 -11.21
CA ALA A 118 7.50 -5.27 -12.16
C ALA A 118 8.04 -3.84 -11.97
N GLY A 119 8.14 -3.37 -10.72
CA GLY A 119 8.68 -2.04 -10.44
C GLY A 119 10.16 -1.91 -10.75
N ALA A 120 10.97 -2.96 -10.54
CA ALA A 120 12.36 -2.97 -10.99
C ALA A 120 12.45 -2.79 -12.50
N VAL A 121 11.63 -3.50 -13.27
CA VAL A 121 11.56 -3.37 -14.73
C VAL A 121 11.13 -1.95 -15.12
N SER A 122 10.00 -1.45 -14.58
CA SER A 122 9.49 -0.11 -14.92
C SER A 122 10.53 0.98 -14.70
N TRP A 123 11.19 0.98 -13.53
CA TRP A 123 12.20 1.97 -13.18
C TRP A 123 13.48 1.88 -14.03
N LEU A 124 13.94 0.66 -14.33
CA LEU A 124 15.10 0.45 -15.21
C LEU A 124 14.81 0.93 -16.64
N THR A 125 13.57 0.79 -17.10
CA THR A 125 13.14 1.23 -18.43
C THR A 125 12.65 2.68 -18.47
N PHE A 126 12.51 3.35 -17.32
CA PHE A 126 11.88 4.68 -17.24
C PHE A 126 12.61 5.72 -18.10
N ASN A 127 13.94 5.70 -18.17
CA ASN A 127 14.70 6.64 -19.01
C ASN A 127 14.50 6.43 -20.52
N LEU A 128 13.92 5.31 -20.95
CA LEU A 128 13.63 5.07 -22.37
C LEU A 128 12.28 5.68 -22.77
N PHE A 129 11.31 5.68 -21.85
CA PHE A 129 9.93 6.03 -22.15
C PHE A 129 9.46 7.34 -21.50
N HIS A 130 10.13 7.76 -20.42
CA HIS A 130 9.76 8.91 -19.58
C HIS A 130 8.28 8.96 -19.20
N ASP A 131 7.68 7.77 -19.04
CA ASP A 131 6.24 7.61 -18.88
C ASP A 131 5.88 7.13 -17.47
N PHE A 132 5.22 7.99 -16.71
CA PHE A 132 4.75 7.72 -15.35
C PHE A 132 3.65 6.64 -15.30
N TYR A 133 2.91 6.38 -16.37
CA TYR A 133 1.91 5.31 -16.41
C TYR A 133 2.55 3.93 -16.21
N THR A 134 3.78 3.74 -16.70
CA THR A 134 4.53 2.49 -16.49
C THR A 134 4.85 2.25 -15.01
N LEU A 135 4.91 3.31 -14.19
CA LEU A 135 5.16 3.23 -12.76
C LEU A 135 3.88 2.94 -11.96
N GLU A 136 2.69 3.09 -12.55
CA GLU A 136 1.42 2.75 -11.89
C GLU A 136 1.18 1.24 -11.82
N VAL A 137 1.61 0.51 -12.86
CA VAL A 137 1.37 -0.94 -12.98
C VAL A 137 1.92 -1.73 -11.77
N PRO A 138 3.18 -1.54 -11.33
CA PRO A 138 3.72 -2.19 -10.13
C PRO A 138 2.94 -1.82 -8.86
N LEU A 139 2.57 -0.55 -8.73
CA LEU A 139 1.84 -0.03 -7.58
C LEU A 139 0.43 -0.63 -7.53
N LEU A 140 -0.26 -0.73 -8.68
CA LEU A 140 -1.57 -1.35 -8.80
C LEU A 140 -1.52 -2.83 -8.38
N LEU A 141 -0.53 -3.59 -8.86
CA LEU A 141 -0.31 -4.98 -8.45
C LEU A 141 -0.24 -5.08 -6.92
N TYR A 142 0.54 -4.20 -6.28
CA TYR A 142 0.67 -4.20 -4.83
C TYR A 142 -0.61 -3.81 -4.10
N VAL A 143 -1.18 -2.63 -4.40
CA VAL A 143 -2.29 -2.07 -3.63
C VAL A 143 -3.52 -2.97 -3.71
N LEU A 144 -3.80 -3.56 -4.87
CA LEU A 144 -4.87 -4.54 -5.00
C LEU A 144 -4.54 -5.82 -4.23
N GLY A 145 -3.29 -6.31 -4.35
CA GLY A 145 -2.83 -7.52 -3.69
C GLY A 145 -2.96 -7.48 -2.17
N VAL A 146 -2.51 -6.40 -1.52
CA VAL A 146 -2.59 -6.27 -0.05
C VAL A 146 -4.03 -5.99 0.40
N ASN A 147 -4.79 -5.19 -0.32
CA ASN A 147 -6.16 -4.83 0.08
C ASN A 147 -7.17 -5.98 -0.08
N VAL A 148 -6.85 -7.08 -0.80
CA VAL A 148 -7.62 -8.34 -0.71
C VAL A 148 -7.87 -8.71 0.75
N GLY A 149 -6.81 -8.67 1.57
CA GLY A 149 -6.85 -9.11 2.95
C GLY A 149 -7.71 -8.18 3.81
N VAL A 150 -7.57 -6.87 3.61
CA VAL A 150 -8.33 -5.83 4.33
C VAL A 150 -9.81 -5.98 4.05
N PHE A 151 -10.21 -6.00 2.77
CA PHE A 151 -11.61 -6.10 2.39
C PHE A 151 -12.23 -7.45 2.78
N SER A 152 -11.51 -8.55 2.60
CA SER A 152 -11.98 -9.87 3.03
C SER A 152 -12.22 -9.91 4.54
N ALA A 153 -11.31 -9.33 5.34
CA ALA A 153 -11.40 -9.35 6.80
C ALA A 153 -12.42 -8.36 7.38
N THR A 154 -12.80 -7.31 6.66
CA THR A 154 -13.70 -6.25 7.13
C THR A 154 -15.11 -6.34 6.56
N LEU A 155 -15.25 -6.82 5.32
CA LEU A 155 -16.54 -6.92 4.61
C LEU A 155 -17.05 -8.37 4.52
N GLY A 156 -16.32 -9.35 5.07
CA GLY A 156 -16.78 -10.74 5.14
C GLY A 156 -16.58 -11.56 3.86
N GLY A 157 -15.69 -11.12 2.96
CA GLY A 157 -15.40 -11.79 1.69
C GLY A 157 -14.34 -12.90 1.79
N ARG A 158 -14.23 -13.71 0.73
CA ARG A 158 -13.12 -14.69 0.58
C ARG A 158 -11.99 -14.08 -0.24
N ALA A 159 -10.79 -14.07 0.33
CA ALA A 159 -9.58 -13.61 -0.34
C ALA A 159 -9.32 -14.36 -1.66
N LEU A 160 -9.01 -13.62 -2.72
CA LEU A 160 -8.52 -14.16 -3.99
C LEU A 160 -6.99 -14.29 -3.92
N LEU A 161 -6.50 -15.52 -3.72
CA LEU A 161 -5.07 -15.83 -3.61
C LEU A 161 -4.67 -16.97 -4.55
N GLY A 162 -3.36 -17.11 -4.78
CA GLY A 162 -2.80 -18.17 -5.60
C GLY A 162 -3.16 -18.03 -7.08
N LYS A 163 -3.25 -19.16 -7.80
CA LYS A 163 -3.44 -19.19 -9.26
C LYS A 163 -4.69 -18.43 -9.76
N LYS A 164 -5.68 -18.20 -8.88
CA LYS A 164 -6.88 -17.41 -9.19
C LYS A 164 -6.56 -15.92 -9.46
N GLN A 165 -5.37 -15.45 -9.10
CA GLN A 165 -4.90 -14.08 -9.37
C GLN A 165 -4.30 -13.91 -10.78
N VAL A 166 -4.00 -15.00 -11.50
CA VAL A 166 -3.34 -14.94 -12.81
C VAL A 166 -4.10 -14.08 -13.84
N PRO A 167 -5.44 -14.22 -14.01
CA PRO A 167 -6.16 -13.38 -14.96
C PRO A 167 -6.00 -11.90 -14.66
N LEU A 168 -6.09 -11.53 -13.37
CA LEU A 168 -5.94 -10.16 -12.93
C LEU A 168 -4.51 -9.64 -13.13
N ILE A 169 -3.49 -10.45 -12.86
CA ILE A 169 -2.09 -10.10 -13.12
C ILE A 169 -1.89 -9.80 -14.61
N VAL A 170 -2.39 -10.68 -15.49
CA VAL A 170 -2.28 -10.49 -16.94
C VAL A 170 -2.98 -9.20 -17.38
N THR A 171 -4.19 -8.92 -16.86
CA THR A 171 -4.90 -7.66 -17.17
C THR A 171 -4.12 -6.45 -16.67
N ILE A 172 -3.56 -6.47 -15.45
CA ILE A 172 -2.77 -5.35 -14.93
C ILE A 172 -1.49 -5.14 -15.73
N LEU A 173 -0.80 -6.22 -16.14
CA LEU A 173 0.39 -6.11 -16.98
C LEU A 173 0.06 -5.62 -18.39
N ALA A 174 -1.11 -5.93 -18.94
CA ALA A 174 -1.56 -5.35 -20.20
C ALA A 174 -1.71 -3.82 -20.15
N SER A 175 -1.85 -3.23 -18.95
CA SER A 175 -1.90 -1.78 -18.77
C SER A 175 -0.61 -1.07 -19.16
N TYR A 176 0.53 -1.77 -19.26
CA TYR A 176 1.75 -1.19 -19.86
C TYR A 176 1.54 -0.73 -21.32
N PHE A 177 0.60 -1.36 -22.03
CA PHE A 177 0.28 -1.04 -23.42
C PHE A 177 -1.02 -0.23 -23.54
N PHE A 178 -1.87 -0.23 -22.51
CA PHE A 178 -3.15 0.48 -22.50
C PHE A 178 -3.40 1.16 -21.14
N PRO A 179 -2.86 2.37 -20.91
CA PRO A 179 -2.93 3.05 -19.60
C PRO A 179 -4.32 3.19 -18.96
N PRO A 180 -5.43 3.43 -19.72
CA PRO A 180 -6.77 3.47 -19.14
C PRO A 180 -7.17 2.18 -18.38
N LEU A 181 -6.53 1.05 -18.68
CA LEU A 181 -6.79 -0.22 -18.03
C LEU A 181 -6.46 -0.20 -16.53
N VAL A 182 -5.51 0.63 -16.08
CA VAL A 182 -5.21 0.81 -14.64
C VAL A 182 -6.46 1.25 -13.87
N ASN A 183 -7.15 2.28 -14.37
CA ASN A 183 -8.36 2.81 -13.76
C ASN A 183 -9.53 1.81 -13.90
N LEU A 184 -9.68 1.16 -15.06
CA LEU A 184 -10.72 0.16 -15.28
C LEU A 184 -10.60 -1.03 -14.31
N VAL A 185 -9.39 -1.58 -14.15
CA VAL A 185 -9.13 -2.69 -13.21
C VAL A 185 -9.45 -2.26 -11.78
N SER A 186 -9.11 -1.04 -11.40
CA SER A 186 -9.37 -0.50 -10.06
C SER A 186 -10.86 -0.38 -9.74
N ILE A 187 -11.70 -0.13 -10.75
CA ILE A 187 -13.18 -0.14 -10.62
C ILE A 187 -13.70 -1.57 -10.47
N VAL A 188 -13.28 -2.48 -11.37
CA VAL A 188 -13.83 -3.84 -11.46
C VAL A 188 -13.43 -4.70 -10.25
N TYR A 189 -12.22 -4.50 -9.74
CA TYR A 189 -11.62 -5.37 -8.76
C TYR A 189 -12.37 -5.43 -7.40
N PRO A 190 -12.79 -4.30 -6.79
CA PRO A 190 -13.64 -4.34 -5.61
C PRO A 190 -14.91 -5.17 -5.82
N PHE A 191 -15.58 -5.07 -6.97
CA PHE A 191 -16.77 -5.88 -7.26
C PHE A 191 -16.48 -7.38 -7.32
N LEU A 192 -15.33 -7.79 -7.86
CA LEU A 192 -14.91 -9.20 -7.87
C LEU A 192 -14.71 -9.76 -6.46
N LEU A 193 -14.26 -8.94 -5.52
CA LEU A 193 -14.12 -9.30 -4.10
C LEU A 193 -15.47 -9.37 -3.39
N LEU A 194 -16.41 -8.49 -3.75
CA LEU A 194 -17.75 -8.40 -3.15
C LEU A 194 -18.73 -9.46 -3.69
N ARG A 195 -18.47 -10.06 -4.86
CA ARG A 195 -19.38 -11.02 -5.53
C ARG A 195 -19.51 -12.38 -4.84
N ARG A 196 -18.67 -12.74 -3.87
CA ARG A 196 -18.72 -14.05 -3.19
C ARG A 196 -19.54 -14.02 -1.91
N LYS A 197 -20.79 -14.51 -2.02
CA LYS A 197 -21.77 -14.94 -0.98
C LYS A 197 -21.65 -14.24 0.38
N SER A 198 -22.71 -13.47 0.67
CA SER A 198 -23.08 -12.84 1.93
C SER A 198 -22.24 -11.66 2.36
N PHE A 199 -22.66 -10.48 1.89
CA PHE A 199 -22.52 -9.24 2.63
C PHE A 199 -23.37 -9.34 3.92
N ILE A 200 -22.93 -10.18 4.86
CA ILE A 200 -23.40 -10.18 6.25
C ILE A 200 -22.28 -9.53 7.07
N ALA A 201 -21.83 -8.35 6.63
CA ALA A 201 -21.02 -7.52 7.49
C ALA A 201 -21.96 -6.89 8.52
N LYS A 202 -21.84 -7.27 9.79
CA LYS A 202 -22.42 -6.46 10.87
C LYS A 202 -21.85 -5.05 10.70
N LEU A 203 -22.71 -4.07 10.40
CA LEU A 203 -22.32 -2.71 10.05
C LEU A 203 -21.62 -2.06 11.25
N ASN A 204 -20.30 -2.21 11.31
CA ASN A 204 -19.44 -1.61 12.33
C ASN A 204 -18.55 -0.55 11.66
N ARG A 205 -17.88 0.28 12.47
CA ARG A 205 -17.05 1.39 11.94
C ARG A 205 -15.95 0.93 10.99
N ASN A 206 -15.40 -0.28 11.18
CA ASN A 206 -14.37 -0.84 10.29
C ASN A 206 -14.98 -1.21 8.93
N ALA A 207 -16.17 -1.79 8.92
CA ALA A 207 -16.90 -2.10 7.69
C ALA A 207 -17.26 -0.81 6.94
N ILE A 208 -17.72 0.23 7.64
CA ILE A 208 -17.98 1.56 7.04
C ILE A 208 -16.71 2.13 6.41
N SER A 209 -15.57 2.09 7.11
CA SER A 209 -14.31 2.61 6.56
C SER A 209 -13.86 1.83 5.32
N ALA A 210 -13.97 0.51 5.33
CA ALA A 210 -13.70 -0.32 4.15
C ALA A 210 -14.63 0.00 2.98
N LEU A 211 -15.93 0.24 3.22
CA LEU A 211 -16.89 0.62 2.18
C LEU A 211 -16.56 1.99 1.58
N VAL A 212 -16.26 2.99 2.42
CA VAL A 212 -15.90 4.33 1.94
C VAL A 212 -14.65 4.27 1.07
N ASN A 213 -13.63 3.49 1.46
CA ASN A 213 -12.45 3.26 0.62
C ASN A 213 -12.78 2.63 -0.73
N VAL A 214 -13.61 1.58 -0.74
CA VAL A 214 -14.03 0.93 -2.00
C VAL A 214 -14.78 1.93 -2.88
N SER A 215 -15.72 2.69 -2.31
CA SER A 215 -16.49 3.70 -3.05
C SER A 215 -15.59 4.80 -3.60
N ALA A 216 -14.61 5.27 -2.83
CA ALA A 216 -13.66 6.29 -3.25
C ALA A 216 -12.80 5.81 -4.43
N VAL A 217 -12.31 4.57 -4.39
CA VAL A 217 -11.55 3.95 -5.48
C VAL A 217 -12.40 3.84 -6.76
N ILE A 218 -13.65 3.38 -6.64
CA ILE A 218 -14.57 3.26 -7.78
C ILE A 218 -14.86 4.63 -8.39
N PHE A 219 -15.17 5.62 -7.55
CA PHE A 219 -15.43 6.99 -7.99
C PHE A 219 -14.21 7.56 -8.71
N SER A 220 -13.03 7.45 -8.11
CA SER A 220 -11.79 8.00 -8.66
C SER A 220 -11.42 7.36 -9.99
N GLY A 221 -11.51 6.03 -10.09
CA GLY A 221 -11.27 5.34 -11.36
C GLY A 221 -12.25 5.76 -12.44
N THR A 222 -13.54 5.90 -12.10
CA THR A 222 -14.57 6.34 -13.05
C THR A 222 -14.32 7.78 -13.50
N PHE A 223 -14.01 8.66 -12.56
CA PHE A 223 -13.69 10.06 -12.84
C PHE A 223 -12.46 10.20 -13.74
N GLY A 224 -11.40 9.44 -13.49
CA GLY A 224 -10.21 9.39 -14.34
C GLY A 224 -10.53 8.95 -15.78
N LEU A 225 -11.35 7.91 -15.95
CA LEU A 225 -11.76 7.44 -17.28
C LEU A 225 -12.62 8.46 -18.03
N LEU A 226 -13.49 9.19 -17.33
CA LEU A 226 -14.34 10.22 -17.93
C LEU A 226 -13.55 11.46 -18.35
N MET A 227 -12.59 11.90 -17.54
CA MET A 227 -11.80 13.10 -17.80
C MET A 227 -10.65 12.86 -18.80
N GLY A 228 -10.08 11.65 -18.80
CA GLY A 228 -9.03 11.25 -19.74
C GLY A 228 -7.69 12.01 -19.57
N GLY A 229 -6.72 11.70 -20.45
CA GLY A 229 -5.41 12.36 -20.46
C GLY A 229 -4.67 12.26 -19.11
N LEU A 230 -4.08 13.38 -18.67
CA LEU A 230 -3.34 13.47 -17.40
C LEU A 230 -4.19 13.18 -16.16
N TYR A 231 -5.52 13.28 -16.26
CA TYR A 231 -6.41 12.93 -15.15
C TYR A 231 -6.38 11.44 -14.82
N LEU A 232 -5.98 10.57 -15.75
CA LEU A 232 -5.79 9.15 -15.48
C LEU A 232 -4.69 8.91 -14.43
N LEU A 233 -3.60 9.69 -14.52
CA LEU A 233 -2.47 9.61 -13.60
C LEU A 233 -2.83 10.20 -12.24
N HIS A 234 -3.50 11.35 -12.25
CA HIS A 234 -3.95 12.01 -11.03
C HIS A 234 -5.00 11.19 -10.27
N SER A 235 -6.00 10.64 -10.96
CA SER A 235 -7.04 9.80 -10.36
C SER A 235 -6.46 8.53 -9.75
N PHE A 236 -5.48 7.92 -10.41
CA PHE A 236 -4.77 6.77 -9.86
C PHE A 236 -3.96 7.16 -8.63
N THR A 237 -3.10 8.16 -8.72
CA THR A 237 -2.18 8.52 -7.62
C THR A 237 -2.93 9.00 -6.37
N VAL A 238 -3.86 9.94 -6.51
CA VAL A 238 -4.60 10.52 -5.37
C VAL A 238 -5.76 9.62 -4.94
N GLY A 239 -6.62 9.25 -5.87
CA GLY A 239 -7.92 8.64 -5.56
C GLY A 239 -7.92 7.12 -5.43
N ILE A 240 -6.93 6.42 -5.99
CA ILE A 240 -6.85 4.96 -5.94
C ILE A 240 -5.69 4.50 -5.05
N MET A 241 -4.46 4.85 -5.43
CA MET A 241 -3.24 4.41 -4.78
C MET A 241 -3.16 4.94 -3.35
N THR A 242 -3.26 6.26 -3.14
CA THR A 242 -3.10 6.85 -1.81
C THR A 242 -4.17 6.33 -0.83
N VAL A 243 -5.43 6.27 -1.27
CA VAL A 243 -6.54 5.66 -0.51
C VAL A 243 -6.18 4.24 -0.07
N LEU A 244 -5.79 3.38 -1.01
CA LEU A 244 -5.51 1.97 -0.72
C LEU A 244 -4.24 1.77 0.10
N LEU A 245 -3.21 2.60 -0.07
CA LEU A 245 -1.97 2.58 0.70
C LEU A 245 -2.21 2.97 2.15
N MET A 246 -2.89 4.09 2.38
CA MET A 246 -3.20 4.58 3.73
C MET A 246 -4.17 3.64 4.46
N SER A 247 -5.17 3.09 3.74
CA SER A 247 -6.11 2.11 4.29
C SER A 247 -5.42 0.84 4.77
N CYS A 248 -4.65 0.18 3.90
CA CYS A 248 -3.98 -1.07 4.27
C CYS A 248 -2.91 -0.87 5.35
N SER A 249 -2.21 0.27 5.33
CA SER A 249 -1.23 0.61 6.35
C SER A 249 -1.90 0.87 7.68
N THR A 250 -2.98 1.66 7.73
CA THR A 250 -3.74 1.88 8.97
C THR A 250 -4.27 0.57 9.54
N TYR A 251 -4.83 -0.31 8.70
CA TYR A 251 -5.28 -1.63 9.13
C TYR A 251 -4.15 -2.49 9.70
N SER A 252 -2.95 -2.44 9.10
CA SER A 252 -1.79 -3.24 9.50
C SER A 252 -1.06 -2.68 10.74
N LEU A 253 -0.94 -1.35 10.84
CA LEU A 253 -0.17 -0.64 11.86
C LEU A 253 -0.99 -0.29 13.11
N ALA A 254 -2.24 0.08 12.90
CA ALA A 254 -3.11 0.67 13.92
C ALA A 254 -4.56 0.22 13.73
N ARG A 255 -4.80 -1.09 13.65
CA ARG A 255 -6.14 -1.68 13.44
C ARG A 255 -7.23 -1.11 14.36
N TYR A 256 -6.87 -0.74 15.59
CA TYR A 256 -7.78 -0.13 16.57
C TYR A 256 -8.29 1.26 16.15
N ASN A 257 -7.60 1.94 15.24
CA ASN A 257 -7.96 3.24 14.67
C ASN A 257 -8.60 3.11 13.28
N TYR A 258 -8.64 1.91 12.68
CA TYR A 258 -9.14 1.72 11.32
C TYR A 258 -10.58 2.18 11.11
N GLY A 259 -11.43 2.13 12.15
CA GLY A 259 -12.80 2.65 12.07
C GLY A 259 -12.93 4.17 11.91
N TRP A 260 -11.82 4.92 11.98
CA TRP A 260 -11.76 6.37 11.73
C TRP A 260 -11.07 6.71 10.42
N GLU A 261 -10.58 5.71 9.70
CA GLU A 261 -9.79 5.91 8.49
C GLU A 261 -10.65 6.39 7.32
N TRP A 262 -11.98 6.23 7.35
CA TRP A 262 -12.95 6.74 6.37
C TRP A 262 -12.85 8.26 6.09
N ILE A 263 -12.26 9.05 7.00
CA ILE A 263 -12.07 10.49 6.80
C ILE A 263 -11.02 10.76 5.70
N VAL A 264 -9.97 9.93 5.66
CA VAL A 264 -8.86 10.04 4.70
C VAL A 264 -9.33 9.97 3.24
N PRO A 265 -10.05 8.93 2.78
CA PRO A 265 -10.51 8.85 1.40
C PRO A 265 -11.46 9.99 1.03
N ILE A 266 -12.28 10.52 1.96
CA ILE A 266 -13.15 11.67 1.67
C ILE A 266 -12.32 12.92 1.36
N LEU A 267 -11.28 13.19 2.15
CA LEU A 267 -10.39 14.33 1.90
C LEU A 267 -9.65 14.18 0.57
N LEU A 268 -9.22 12.97 0.22
CA LEU A 268 -8.57 12.69 -1.07
C LEU A 268 -9.54 12.83 -2.26
N LEU A 269 -10.82 12.48 -2.09
CA LEU A 269 -11.85 12.76 -3.10
C LEU A 269 -12.08 14.27 -3.29
N ILE A 270 -12.07 15.03 -2.20
CA ILE A 270 -12.17 16.50 -2.27
C ILE A 270 -10.94 17.08 -2.99
N ASP A 271 -9.73 16.61 -2.67
CA ASP A 271 -8.50 16.99 -3.39
C ASP A 271 -8.65 16.75 -4.90
N MET A 272 -9.08 15.54 -5.28
CA MET A 272 -9.25 15.14 -6.68
C MET A 272 -10.24 16.02 -7.46
N VAL A 273 -11.30 16.51 -6.82
CA VAL A 273 -12.32 17.37 -7.47
C VAL A 273 -11.91 18.84 -7.46
N THR A 274 -11.26 19.30 -6.39
CA THR A 274 -10.95 20.73 -6.19
C THR A 274 -9.55 21.14 -6.65
N PHE A 275 -8.65 20.18 -6.90
CA PHE A 275 -7.24 20.41 -7.20
C PHE A 275 -6.52 21.21 -6.10
N SER A 276 -6.98 21.06 -4.85
CA SER A 276 -6.44 21.77 -3.70
C SER A 276 -5.55 20.86 -2.88
N GLY A 277 -4.25 21.17 -2.81
CA GLY A 277 -3.30 20.41 -1.98
C GLY A 277 -3.58 20.46 -0.46
N ILE A 278 -4.53 21.30 -0.01
CA ILE A 278 -4.93 21.40 1.40
C ILE A 278 -5.62 20.10 1.87
N PRO A 279 -6.71 19.61 1.22
CA PRO A 279 -7.28 18.32 1.54
C PRO A 279 -6.28 17.17 1.54
N TRP A 280 -5.33 17.14 0.59
CA TRP A 280 -4.26 16.13 0.58
C TRP A 280 -3.37 16.21 1.83
N ALA A 281 -2.93 17.41 2.21
CA ALA A 281 -2.10 17.61 3.40
C ALA A 281 -2.84 17.23 4.70
N LEU A 282 -4.13 17.56 4.79
CA LEU A 282 -4.99 17.16 5.91
C LEU A 282 -5.17 15.64 5.95
N ALA A 283 -5.37 14.98 4.80
CA ALA A 283 -5.48 13.53 4.71
C ALA A 283 -4.21 12.85 5.22
N LEU A 284 -3.03 13.34 4.80
CA LEU A 284 -1.74 12.84 5.28
C LEU A 284 -1.56 13.05 6.78
N ALA A 285 -1.88 14.24 7.30
CA ALA A 285 -1.77 14.55 8.73
C ALA A 285 -2.66 13.64 9.59
N ILE A 286 -3.91 13.42 9.16
CA ILE A 286 -4.84 12.51 9.83
C ILE A 286 -4.31 11.07 9.76
N TYR A 287 -3.86 10.61 8.59
CA TYR A 287 -3.25 9.30 8.45
C TYR A 287 -2.08 9.08 9.42
N LEU A 288 -1.12 10.02 9.47
CA LEU A 288 0.02 9.95 10.38
C LEU A 288 -0.43 9.95 11.84
N TYR A 289 -1.44 10.73 12.19
CA TYR A 289 -2.03 10.71 13.53
C TYR A 289 -2.64 9.34 13.87
N LEU A 290 -3.35 8.69 12.93
CA LEU A 290 -3.93 7.37 13.13
C LEU A 290 -2.86 6.30 13.37
N ILE A 291 -1.70 6.39 12.73
CA ILE A 291 -0.62 5.41 12.85
C ILE A 291 0.50 5.81 13.82
N ARG A 292 0.41 6.95 14.52
CA ARG A 292 1.50 7.52 15.35
C ARG A 292 2.19 6.55 16.31
N ASN A 293 1.42 5.66 16.95
CA ASN A 293 1.97 4.69 17.91
C ASN A 293 2.84 3.61 17.24
N ALA A 294 2.73 3.45 15.93
CA ALA A 294 3.54 2.55 15.13
C ALA A 294 4.82 3.19 14.59
N LEU A 295 5.01 4.51 14.73
CA LEU A 295 6.15 5.24 14.15
C LEU A 295 7.30 5.52 15.13
N GLY A 296 7.12 5.21 16.43
CA GLY A 296 8.13 5.51 17.45
C GLY A 296 9.30 4.51 17.56
N PRO A 297 10.33 4.83 18.38
CA PRO A 297 11.49 3.97 18.61
C PRO A 297 11.14 2.57 19.13
N PHE A 298 10.08 2.47 19.94
CA PHE A 298 9.56 1.20 20.41
C PHE A 298 9.19 0.28 19.23
N SER A 299 8.46 0.83 18.27
CA SER A 299 7.98 0.10 17.11
C SER A 299 9.12 -0.24 16.15
N LEU A 300 10.13 0.62 16.03
CA LEU A 300 11.37 0.33 15.31
C LEU A 300 12.09 -0.89 15.91
N LYS A 301 12.21 -0.96 17.24
CA LYS A 301 12.88 -2.06 17.94
C LYS A 301 12.09 -3.38 17.88
N ASN A 302 10.78 -3.30 18.05
CA ASN A 302 9.91 -4.45 18.31
C ASN A 302 9.03 -4.87 17.11
N GLY A 303 8.99 -4.08 16.03
CA GLY A 303 8.18 -4.36 14.84
C GLY A 303 6.65 -4.20 14.99
N VAL A 304 6.18 -3.84 16.18
CA VAL A 304 4.75 -3.69 16.51
C VAL A 304 4.47 -2.38 17.23
N SER A 305 3.25 -1.85 17.06
CA SER A 305 2.81 -0.63 17.74
C SER A 305 2.85 -0.81 19.26
N SER A 306 3.30 0.24 19.97
CA SER A 306 3.39 0.25 21.44
C SER A 306 2.07 -0.02 22.13
N ARG A 307 0.94 0.32 21.49
CA ARG A 307 -0.40 0.10 22.04
C ARG A 307 -0.80 -1.38 22.08
N PHE A 308 -0.22 -2.25 21.26
CA PHE A 308 -0.55 -3.68 21.29
C PHE A 308 -0.02 -4.41 22.53
N ILE A 309 0.96 -3.81 23.22
CA ILE A 309 1.63 -4.39 24.39
C ILE A 309 1.20 -3.67 25.67
N SER A 310 0.40 -2.59 25.57
CA SER A 310 -0.08 -1.88 26.76
C SER A 310 -1.18 -2.67 27.50
N PRO A 311 -1.18 -2.69 28.85
CA PRO A 311 -2.12 -3.47 29.65
C PRO A 311 -3.61 -3.21 29.33
N GLY A 312 -3.94 -1.99 28.89
CA GLY A 312 -5.30 -1.59 28.53
C GLY A 312 -5.84 -2.18 27.22
N TYR A 313 -4.98 -2.63 26.30
CA TYR A 313 -5.43 -3.22 25.03
C TYR A 313 -5.75 -4.72 25.17
N SER A 314 -5.03 -5.43 26.06
CA SER A 314 -5.33 -6.83 26.41
C SER A 314 -6.70 -6.98 27.06
N SER A 315 -7.11 -6.04 27.91
CA SER A 315 -8.42 -6.05 28.57
C SER A 315 -9.56 -5.66 27.62
N GLU A 316 -9.34 -4.74 26.66
CA GLU A 316 -10.29 -4.46 25.58
C GLU A 316 -10.50 -5.67 24.66
N ARG A 317 -9.45 -6.44 24.35
CA ARG A 317 -9.58 -7.69 23.59
C ARG A 317 -10.36 -8.76 24.34
N GLN A 318 -10.11 -8.93 25.64
CA GLN A 318 -10.88 -9.86 26.48
C GLN A 318 -12.36 -9.47 26.50
N ARG A 319 -12.68 -8.19 26.72
CA ARG A 319 -14.08 -7.70 26.67
C ARG A 319 -14.74 -7.86 25.30
N GLN A 320 -14.01 -7.63 24.20
CA GLN A 320 -14.52 -7.83 22.83
C GLN A 320 -14.67 -9.31 22.44
N GLN A 321 -14.00 -10.22 23.14
CA GLN A 321 -14.18 -11.66 22.99
C GLN A 321 -15.30 -12.20 23.88
N GLU A 322 -15.51 -11.62 25.07
CA GLU A 322 -16.60 -11.95 26.01
C GLU A 322 -17.97 -11.44 25.58
N THR A 323 -18.03 -10.49 24.62
CA THR A 323 -19.29 -9.97 24.04
C THR A 323 -19.63 -10.59 22.67
N LYS A 324 -18.96 -11.68 22.29
CA LYS A 324 -19.33 -12.53 21.13
C LYS A 324 -20.02 -13.80 21.58
#